data_AF-A0A351UV72-F1
#
_entry.id   AF-A0A351UV72-F1
#
_cell.length_a   1.000
_cell.length_b   1.000
_cell.length_c   1.000
_cell.angle_alpha   90.00
_cell.angle_beta   90.00
_cell.angle_gamma   90.00
#
_symmetry.space_group_name_H-M   'P 1'
#
loop_
_entity.id
_entity.type
_entity.pdbx_description
1 polymer ?
#
loop_
_entity_poly.entity_id
_entity_poly.type
_entity_poly.pdbx_seq_one_letter_code
_entity_poly.pdbx_strand_id
1 'polypeptide(L)' 'MISIQNYKKVQSLQEAYELNQKRSTRILGGMMWMRLSSGNIGTAIDLSGLGLDTIEETDTEFRIGCMCSL' A
#
# COMPACT_ATOMS: atom_id res chain seq x y z
N MET A 1 -1.24 -8.99 17.40
CA MET A 1 -0.54 -9.37 16.15
C MET A 1 -1.57 -9.37 15.04
N ILE A 2 -1.24 -8.79 13.88
CA ILE A 2 -2.11 -8.84 12.70
C ILE A 2 -2.11 -10.24 12.08
N SER A 3 -3.25 -10.67 11.55
CA SER A 3 -3.32 -11.83 10.65
C SER A 3 -3.78 -11.36 9.27
N ILE A 4 -3.24 -11.98 8.22
CA ILE A 4 -3.59 -11.68 6.83
C ILE A 4 -4.09 -12.96 6.20
N GLN A 5 -5.33 -12.96 5.71
CA GLN A 5 -5.91 -14.14 5.06
C GLN A 5 -5.49 -14.24 3.59
N ASN A 6 -5.49 -13.12 2.87
CA ASN A 6 -5.10 -13.05 1.48
C ASN A 6 -4.08 -11.93 1.28
N TYR A 7 -3.12 -12.16 0.40
CA TYR A 7 -2.14 -11.17 -0.02
C TYR A 7 -2.21 -11.00 -1.54
N LYS A 8 -2.20 -9.75 -1.99
CA LYS A 8 -2.29 -9.42 -3.41
C LYS A 8 -1.32 -8.29 -3.74
N LYS A 9 -0.28 -8.62 -4.50
CA LYS A 9 0.55 -7.63 -5.19
C LYS A 9 -0.14 -7.22 -6.48
N VAL A 10 -0.66 -5.99 -6.50
CA VAL A 10 -1.47 -5.49 -7.62
C VAL A 10 -0.59 -5.08 -8.78
N GLN A 11 -1.19 -5.06 -9.98
CA GLN A 11 -0.54 -4.67 -11.23
C GLN A 11 -0.94 -3.25 -11.68
N SER A 12 -1.91 -2.63 -11.01
CA SER A 12 -2.31 -1.24 -11.28
C SER A 12 -2.95 -0.56 -10.07
N LEU A 13 -2.98 0.78 -10.09
CA LEU A 13 -3.72 1.58 -9.12
C LEU A 13 -5.23 1.33 -9.20
N GLN A 14 -5.77 1.05 -10.39
CA GLN A 14 -7.17 0.73 -10.60
C GLN A 14 -7.55 -0.57 -9.87
N GLU A 15 -6.72 -1.62 -10.01
CA GLU A 15 -6.92 -2.89 -9.29
C GLU A 15 -6.86 -2.69 -7.76
N ALA A 16 -5.90 -1.89 -7.27
CA ALA A 16 -5.84 -1.54 -5.85
C ALA A 16 -7.10 -0.81 -5.38
N TYR A 17 -7.58 0.16 -6.16
CA TYR A 17 -8.78 0.93 -5.86
C TYR A 17 -10.02 0.04 -5.76
N GLU A 18 -10.22 -0.86 -6.73
CA GLU A 18 -11.35 -1.79 -6.76
C GLU A 18 -11.34 -2.77 -5.56
N LEU A 19 -10.16 -3.31 -5.23
CA LEU A 19 -10.01 -4.19 -4.06
C LEU A 19 -10.26 -3.45 -2.75
N ASN A 20 -9.80 -2.19 -2.64
CA ASN A 20 -9.89 -1.39 -1.42
C ASN A 20 -11.32 -0.92 -1.08
N GLN A 21 -12.32 -1.26 -1.90
CA GLN A 21 -13.74 -0.94 -1.61
C GLN A 21 -14.33 -1.80 -0.49
N LYS A 22 -13.69 -2.93 -0.12
CA LYS A 22 -14.18 -3.80 0.97
C LYS A 22 -13.52 -3.42 2.30
N ARG A 23 -14.31 -3.26 3.36
CA ARG A 23 -13.82 -2.91 4.71
C ARG A 23 -12.75 -3.84 5.27
N SER A 24 -12.76 -5.12 4.86
CA SER A 24 -11.79 -6.14 5.28
C SER A 24 -10.44 -6.05 4.56
N THR A 25 -10.30 -5.20 3.54
CA THR A 25 -9.04 -4.98 2.85
C THR A 25 -8.21 -3.87 3.48
N ARG A 26 -6.90 -3.93 3.27
CA ARG A 26 -5.93 -2.91 3.72
C ARG A 26 -4.81 -2.77 2.69
N ILE A 27 -4.46 -1.53 2.37
CA ILE A 27 -3.24 -1.19 1.62
C ILE A 27 -2.02 -1.33 2.53
N LEU A 28 -0.97 -1.97 2.02
CA LEU A 28 0.32 -2.08 2.69
C LEU A 28 1.23 -0.91 2.30
N GLY A 29 1.70 -0.17 3.30
CA GLY A 29 2.90 0.67 3.21
C GLY A 29 4.09 -0.05 3.83
N GLY A 30 5.01 0.68 4.48
CA GLY A 30 6.19 0.11 5.16
C GLY A 30 5.92 -0.76 6.42
N MET A 31 4.67 -1.08 6.72
CA MET A 31 4.20 -1.96 7.80
C MET A 31 4.62 -1.64 9.26
N MET A 32 5.47 -0.63 9.52
CA MET A 32 5.98 -0.28 10.85
C MET A 32 4.88 -0.13 11.91
N TRP A 33 3.81 0.61 11.58
CA TRP A 33 2.68 0.80 12.48
C TRP A 33 1.70 -0.37 12.45
N MET A 34 1.53 -0.99 11.28
CA MET A 34 0.59 -2.08 11.09
C MET A 34 0.99 -3.32 11.90
N ARG A 35 2.30 -3.64 11.98
CA ARG A 35 2.80 -4.76 12.79
C ARG A 35 2.60 -4.57 14.30
N LEU A 36 2.51 -3.32 14.76
CA LEU A 36 2.24 -2.99 16.16
C LEU A 36 0.74 -3.05 16.48
N SER A 37 -0.12 -3.11 15.47
CA SER A 37 -1.56 -3.20 15.65
C SER A 37 -2.05 -4.64 15.86
N SER A 38 -3.33 -4.77 16.22
CA SER A 38 -4.05 -6.04 16.32
C SER A 38 -5.25 -6.04 15.38
N GLY A 39 -5.50 -7.16 14.71
CA GLY A 39 -6.68 -7.30 13.85
C GLY A 39 -6.52 -8.38 12.79
N ASN A 40 -7.63 -8.69 12.14
CA ASN A 40 -7.66 -9.64 11.02
C ASN A 40 -7.89 -8.86 9.72
N ILE A 41 -6.95 -8.98 8.80
CA ILE A 41 -7.01 -8.40 7.46
C ILE A 41 -7.48 -9.51 6.51
N GLY A 42 -8.60 -9.26 5.82
CA GLY A 42 -9.11 -10.17 4.80
C GLY A 42 -8.19 -10.19 3.58
N THR A 43 -7.85 -9.02 3.04
CA THR A 43 -6.90 -8.91 1.91
C THR A 43 -5.92 -7.78 2.14
N ALA A 44 -4.63 -8.10 2.14
CA ALA A 44 -3.55 -7.13 2.09
C ALA A 44 -3.21 -6.79 0.63
N ILE A 45 -3.22 -5.50 0.29
CA ILE A 45 -2.98 -4.96 -1.05
C ILE A 45 -1.58 -4.36 -1.06
N ASP A 46 -0.66 -4.96 -1.80
CA ASP A 46 0.73 -4.50 -1.91
C ASP A 46 0.92 -3.68 -3.19
N LEU A 47 1.33 -2.41 -3.01
CA LEU A 47 1.59 -1.44 -4.08
C LEU A 47 3.06 -1.41 -4.53
N SER A 48 3.96 -2.17 -3.89
CA SER A 48 5.41 -2.16 -4.15
C SER A 48 5.80 -2.55 -5.58
N GLY A 49 4.87 -3.11 -6.37
CA GLY A 49 5.10 -3.42 -7.78
C GLY A 49 4.82 -2.27 -8.74
N LEU A 50 4.34 -1.11 -8.26
CA LEU A 50 3.82 -0.04 -9.10
C LEU A 50 4.80 1.12 -9.33
N GLY A 51 6.04 1.03 -8.82
CA GLY A 51 7.05 2.09 -8.98
C GLY A 51 6.70 3.40 -8.26
N LEU A 52 5.95 3.32 -7.15
CA LEU A 52 5.53 4.47 -6.34
C LEU A 52 6.55 4.84 -5.25
N ASP A 53 7.79 4.40 -5.41
CA ASP A 53 8.93 4.53 -4.49
C ASP A 53 9.96 5.56 -4.98
N THR A 54 9.58 6.40 -5.94
CA THR A 54 10.43 7.44 -6.52
C THR A 54 10.14 8.81 -5.94
N ILE A 55 11.12 9.70 -6.07
CA ILE A 55 10.96 11.15 -5.91
C ILE A 55 11.23 11.77 -7.27
N GLU A 56 10.26 12.51 -7.80
CA GLU A 56 10.38 13.23 -9.06
C GLU A 56 10.44 14.73 -8.77
N GLU A 57 11.40 15.41 -9.38
CA GLU A 57 11.53 16.87 -9.33
C GLU A 57 11.00 17.48 -10.62
N THR A 58 10.25 18.57 -10.48
CA THR A 58 9.80 19.42 -11.58
C THR A 58 10.21 20.87 -11.28
N ASP A 59 10.06 21.77 -12.26
CA ASP A 59 10.40 23.18 -12.08
C ASP A 59 9.67 23.87 -10.91
N THR A 60 8.52 23.33 -10.49
CA THR A 60 7.64 23.96 -9.49
C THR A 60 7.43 23.15 -8.21
N GLU A 61 7.73 21.85 -8.22
CA GLU A 61 7.41 20.95 -7.11
C GLU A 61 8.26 19.67 -7.11
N PHE A 62 8.33 19.05 -5.93
CA PHE A 62 8.73 17.67 -5.76
C PHE A 62 7.49 16.79 -5.62
N ARG A 63 7.45 15.69 -6.36
CA ARG A 63 6.43 14.63 -6.23
C ARG A 63 7.07 13.45 -5.53
N ILE A 64 6.56 13.13 -4.35
CA ILE A 64 7.06 12.01 -3.54
C ILE A 64 6.06 10.87 -3.64
N GLY A 65 6.50 9.74 -4.18
CA GLY A 65 5.70 8.54 -4.27
C GLY A 65 5.31 8.01 -2.89
N CYS A 66 4.09 7.49 -2.74
CA CYS A 66 3.56 7.06 -1.46
C CYS A 66 4.24 5.82 -0.86
N MET A 67 5.09 5.13 -1.64
CA MET A 67 5.92 4.02 -1.19
C MET A 67 7.38 4.41 -0.94
N CYS A 68 7.74 5.70 -1.08
CA CYS A 68 9.06 6.19 -0.69
C CYS A 68 9.27 5.98 0.81
N SER A 69 10.37 5.33 1.20
CA SER A 69 10.71 5.07 2.60
C SER A 69 11.38 6.27 3.27
N LEU A 70 11.24 6.36 4.60
CA LEU A 70 11.93 7.33 5.46
C LEU A 70 13.38 6.97 5.72
#